data_AF-A0A517E187-F1
#
_entry.id   AF-A0A517E187-F1
#
_cell.length_a   1.000
_cell.length_b   1.000
_cell.length_c   1.000
_cell.angle_alpha   90.00
_cell.angle_beta   90.00
_cell.angle_gamma   90.00
#
_symmetry.space_group_name_H-M   'P 1'
#
loop_
_entity.id
_entity.type
_entity.pdbx_description
1 polymer ?
#
loop_
_entity_poly.entity_id
_entity_poly.type
_entity_poly.pdbx_seq_one_letter_code
_entity_poly.pdbx_strand_id
1 'polypeptide(L)'
;MSWLQSHRATGIGSLPYQDEAAALAVIAKAMPYWPHWPQLPAKMPEQGFVVQYVQPLIKLGVLSLIPLKDPVFDRLASGWTDKTAEFFEQYMAFMSGDNGAAGGFALTGEAFAGLDAFISHFDRYFPRAEGVKGHISGPLTVGLQIKDERGRACFYDESLRDILVKCLAVQAALEARRLKALGLPVLIFIDDPGLFLINTSTHITLTKEAAAAALTALINILHREGVRVGVHTCAGIDWSILFELPLDMISFDAYHYFTGMALQAEGLAGYLQQGGKLAWGLIPTSEEAWQETPATILDRFGGQAAELAKRGVDPAVLKRNIIWTPSCGTGTLPYDLAGHIYDLTAGVAARLSV
;
A
#
# COMPACT_ATOMS: atom_id res chain seq x y z
N MET A 1 -4.55 -3.88 24.79
CA MET A 1 -3.12 -3.85 24.39
C MET A 1 -3.05 -3.28 22.98
N SER A 2 -2.04 -2.46 22.65
CA SER A 2 -1.87 -1.90 21.29
C SER A 2 -1.70 -3.04 20.28
N TRP A 3 -2.39 -2.98 19.12
CA TRP A 3 -2.31 -4.02 18.08
C TRP A 3 -0.94 -4.07 17.38
N LEU A 4 -0.13 -3.03 17.58
CA LEU A 4 1.21 -2.86 17.05
C LEU A 4 2.08 -2.14 18.07
N GLN A 5 3.28 -2.68 18.32
CA GLN A 5 4.25 -2.03 19.19
C GLN A 5 4.84 -0.80 18.49
N SER A 6 5.02 0.29 19.24
CA SER A 6 5.66 1.50 18.73
C SER A 6 7.10 1.24 18.30
N HIS A 7 7.58 2.04 17.34
CA HIS A 7 8.96 2.00 16.86
C HIS A 7 9.40 0.67 16.22
N ARG A 8 8.45 -0.21 15.88
CA ARG A 8 8.70 -1.28 14.90
C ARG A 8 8.96 -0.68 13.52
N ALA A 9 9.49 -1.50 12.61
CA ALA A 9 9.75 -1.10 11.23
C ALA A 9 9.14 -2.07 10.25
N THR A 10 8.72 -1.54 9.09
CA THR A 10 8.29 -2.32 7.92
C THR A 10 8.66 -1.57 6.63
N GLY A 11 8.43 -2.19 5.49
CA GLY A 11 8.68 -1.62 4.16
C GLY A 11 7.39 -1.33 3.39
N ILE A 12 7.51 -0.56 2.30
CA ILE A 12 6.37 -0.24 1.43
C ILE A 12 5.98 -1.41 0.54
N GLY A 13 6.91 -2.29 0.14
CA GLY A 13 6.58 -3.54 -0.58
C GLY A 13 7.50 -3.81 -1.75
N SER A 14 7.73 -2.78 -2.58
CA SER A 14 8.52 -2.92 -3.81
C SER A 14 10.03 -2.92 -3.55
N LEU A 15 10.70 -3.88 -4.19
CA LEU A 15 12.14 -4.12 -4.12
C LEU A 15 12.72 -4.39 -5.52
N PRO A 16 14.00 -4.03 -5.78
CA PRO A 16 14.57 -4.10 -7.12
C PRO A 16 15.12 -5.50 -7.49
N TYR A 17 15.10 -6.45 -6.54
CA TYR A 17 15.71 -7.76 -6.71
C TYR A 17 15.02 -8.61 -7.80
N GLN A 18 15.80 -9.55 -8.35
CA GLN A 18 15.36 -10.51 -9.39
C GLN A 18 15.11 -11.90 -8.82
N ASP A 19 15.40 -12.10 -7.54
CA ASP A 19 15.28 -13.36 -6.82
C ASP A 19 14.53 -13.14 -5.50
N GLU A 20 13.51 -13.95 -5.27
CA GLU A 20 12.68 -13.86 -4.08
C GLU A 20 13.48 -14.16 -2.82
N ALA A 21 14.40 -15.13 -2.85
CA ALA A 21 15.17 -15.50 -1.66
C ALA A 21 16.12 -14.37 -1.21
N ALA A 22 16.74 -13.66 -2.16
CA ALA A 22 17.53 -12.46 -1.90
C ALA A 22 16.69 -11.33 -1.30
N ALA A 23 15.50 -11.08 -1.85
CA ALA A 23 14.56 -10.10 -1.31
C ALA A 23 14.12 -10.45 0.11
N LEU A 24 13.74 -11.71 0.36
CA LEU A 24 13.36 -12.20 1.69
C LEU A 24 14.50 -12.09 2.71
N ALA A 25 15.74 -12.35 2.30
CA ALA A 25 16.91 -12.20 3.18
C ALA A 25 17.11 -10.75 3.65
N VAL A 26 16.94 -9.79 2.74
CA VAL A 26 17.04 -8.35 3.05
C VAL A 26 15.91 -7.92 3.99
N ILE A 27 14.68 -8.36 3.71
CA ILE A 27 13.52 -8.07 4.57
C ILE A 27 13.72 -8.70 5.96
N ALA A 28 14.16 -9.95 6.05
CA ALA A 28 14.37 -10.65 7.32
C ALA A 28 15.42 -9.98 8.20
N LYS A 29 16.50 -9.48 7.58
CA LYS A 29 17.54 -8.73 8.28
C LYS A 29 17.00 -7.41 8.85
N ALA A 30 16.24 -6.66 8.05
CA ALA A 30 15.85 -5.30 8.41
C ALA A 30 14.54 -5.20 9.22
N MET A 31 13.58 -6.09 8.95
CA MET A 31 12.20 -6.04 9.44
C MET A 31 11.79 -7.36 10.12
N PRO A 32 12.52 -7.84 11.14
CA PRO A 32 12.28 -9.18 11.71
C PRO A 32 10.93 -9.33 12.42
N TYR A 33 10.28 -8.23 12.80
CA TYR A 33 9.02 -8.24 13.57
C TYR A 33 7.77 -7.98 12.74
N TRP A 34 7.86 -7.09 11.74
CA TRP A 34 6.75 -6.75 10.83
C TRP A 34 7.24 -6.83 9.38
N PRO A 35 7.65 -8.03 8.92
CA PRO A 35 8.09 -8.20 7.54
C PRO A 35 6.92 -7.99 6.58
N HIS A 36 7.24 -7.49 5.39
CA HIS A 36 6.32 -7.47 4.27
C HIS A 36 6.70 -8.55 3.26
N TRP A 37 5.77 -9.00 2.43
CA TRP A 37 6.14 -9.81 1.28
C TRP A 37 6.74 -8.91 0.17
N PRO A 38 7.68 -9.42 -0.64
CA PRO A 38 8.35 -8.63 -1.67
C PRO A 38 7.55 -8.56 -2.98
N GLN A 39 7.33 -7.35 -3.49
CA GLN A 39 6.92 -7.12 -4.88
C GLN A 39 8.16 -6.77 -5.71
N LEU A 40 8.41 -7.51 -6.79
CA LEU A 40 9.62 -7.43 -7.62
C LEU A 40 9.30 -6.94 -9.05
N PRO A 41 8.90 -5.66 -9.22
CA PRO A 41 8.45 -5.13 -10.52
C PRO A 41 9.55 -5.12 -11.58
N ALA A 42 10.83 -5.12 -11.19
CA ALA A 42 11.96 -5.23 -12.11
C ALA A 42 12.12 -6.64 -12.69
N LYS A 43 11.62 -7.67 -11.98
CA LYS A 43 11.71 -9.07 -12.41
C LYS A 43 10.65 -9.41 -13.45
N MET A 44 9.40 -9.06 -13.14
CA MET A 44 8.24 -9.43 -13.95
C MET A 44 7.31 -8.23 -14.16
N PRO A 45 6.95 -7.87 -15.40
CA PRO A 45 5.99 -6.80 -15.68
C PRO A 45 4.62 -6.99 -14.99
N GLU A 46 4.21 -8.24 -14.79
CA GLU A 46 2.96 -8.61 -14.10
C GLU A 46 2.99 -8.28 -12.61
N GLN A 47 4.17 -8.11 -12.01
CA GLN A 47 4.34 -7.56 -10.66
C GLN A 47 4.43 -6.02 -10.67
N GLY A 48 4.21 -5.39 -11.83
CA GLY A 48 4.10 -3.94 -11.93
C GLY A 48 2.92 -3.42 -11.12
N PHE A 49 3.09 -2.22 -10.55
CA PHE A 49 2.14 -1.59 -9.64
C PHE A 49 0.69 -1.62 -10.16
N VAL A 50 0.44 -1.27 -11.42
CA VAL A 50 -0.92 -1.26 -11.98
C VAL A 50 -1.43 -2.66 -12.28
N VAL A 51 -0.61 -3.48 -12.95
CA VAL A 51 -1.04 -4.71 -13.63
C VAL A 51 -1.29 -5.87 -12.65
N GLN A 52 -0.58 -5.90 -11.52
CA GLN A 52 -0.62 -7.01 -10.56
C GLN A 52 -2.01 -7.30 -10.00
N TYR A 53 -2.77 -6.25 -9.64
CA TYR A 53 -4.07 -6.39 -8.98
C TYR A 53 -5.27 -6.30 -9.93
N VAL A 54 -5.04 -6.16 -11.23
CA VAL A 54 -6.09 -6.19 -12.25
C VAL A 54 -6.03 -7.45 -13.12
N GLN A 55 -5.22 -8.44 -12.74
CA GLN A 55 -5.15 -9.75 -13.38
C GLN A 55 -6.53 -10.42 -13.56
N PRO A 56 -7.48 -10.37 -12.61
CA PRO A 56 -8.81 -10.94 -12.82
C PRO A 56 -9.54 -10.32 -14.01
N LEU A 57 -9.47 -8.99 -14.16
CA LEU A 57 -10.10 -8.28 -15.27
C LEU A 57 -9.44 -8.62 -16.62
N ILE A 58 -8.13 -8.84 -16.63
CA ILE A 58 -7.39 -9.30 -17.82
C ILE A 58 -7.81 -10.73 -18.18
N LYS A 59 -7.87 -11.64 -17.19
CA LYS A 59 -8.26 -13.05 -17.40
C LYS A 59 -9.69 -13.18 -17.94
N LEU A 60 -10.62 -12.37 -17.45
CA LEU A 60 -12.00 -12.28 -17.95
C LEU A 60 -12.12 -11.55 -19.30
N GLY A 61 -11.02 -10.95 -19.79
CA GLY A 61 -11.02 -10.18 -21.03
C GLY A 61 -11.83 -8.87 -20.96
N VAL A 62 -12.10 -8.38 -19.75
CA VAL A 62 -12.68 -7.05 -19.48
C VAL A 62 -11.63 -5.97 -19.71
N LEU A 63 -10.37 -6.25 -19.35
CA LEU A 63 -9.23 -5.44 -19.75
C LEU A 63 -8.49 -6.09 -20.92
N SER A 64 -8.27 -5.32 -21.98
CA SER A 64 -7.47 -5.72 -23.13
C SER A 64 -6.01 -5.28 -22.95
N LEU A 65 -5.06 -6.16 -23.24
CA LEU A 65 -3.62 -5.90 -23.17
C LEU A 65 -3.04 -5.52 -24.54
N ILE A 66 -3.57 -4.47 -25.16
CA ILE A 66 -3.11 -3.99 -26.47
C ILE A 66 -2.77 -2.50 -26.36
N PRO A 67 -1.48 -2.12 -26.18
CA PRO A 67 -0.27 -2.98 -26.07
C PRO A 67 -0.15 -3.72 -24.73
N LEU A 68 0.69 -4.76 -24.68
CA LEU A 68 0.95 -5.64 -23.51
C LEU A 68 1.22 -4.93 -22.16
N LYS A 69 1.61 -3.65 -22.19
CA LYS A 69 2.00 -2.89 -20.98
C LYS A 69 0.89 -1.97 -20.44
N ASP A 70 -0.14 -1.69 -21.23
CA ASP A 70 -1.17 -0.72 -20.89
C ASP A 70 -2.54 -1.38 -21.01
N PRO A 71 -3.09 -1.94 -19.91
CA PRO A 71 -4.43 -2.48 -19.95
C PRO A 71 -5.47 -1.39 -20.22
N VAL A 72 -6.41 -1.67 -21.12
CA VAL A 72 -7.47 -0.74 -21.54
C VAL A 72 -8.83 -1.41 -21.34
N PHE A 73 -9.80 -0.67 -20.80
CA PHE A 73 -11.20 -1.04 -20.87
C PHE A 73 -11.71 -0.80 -22.29
N ASP A 74 -11.86 -1.86 -23.07
CA ASP A 74 -12.39 -1.78 -24.43
C ASP A 74 -13.86 -2.17 -24.46
N ARG A 75 -14.74 -1.18 -24.27
CA ARG A 75 -16.20 -1.38 -24.30
C ARG A 75 -16.73 -1.73 -25.69
N LEU A 76 -15.92 -1.55 -26.73
CA LEU A 76 -16.28 -1.88 -28.11
C LEU A 76 -15.88 -3.32 -28.47
N ALA A 77 -15.09 -3.98 -27.63
CA ALA A 77 -14.73 -5.37 -27.82
C ALA A 77 -15.97 -6.29 -27.77
N SER A 78 -15.97 -7.32 -28.59
CA SER A 78 -17.03 -8.32 -28.60
C SER A 78 -17.18 -8.99 -27.22
N GLY A 79 -18.44 -9.13 -26.79
CA GLY A 79 -18.78 -9.78 -25.52
C GLY A 79 -18.55 -8.92 -24.28
N TRP A 80 -18.35 -7.60 -24.40
CA TRP A 80 -18.19 -6.70 -23.24
C TRP A 80 -19.27 -6.92 -22.17
N THR A 81 -20.55 -6.93 -22.58
CA THR A 81 -21.69 -7.12 -21.67
C THR A 81 -21.60 -8.45 -20.93
N ASP A 82 -21.31 -9.55 -21.64
CA ASP A 82 -21.23 -10.88 -21.04
C ASP A 82 -20.05 -10.99 -20.06
N LYS A 83 -18.87 -10.47 -20.44
CA LYS A 83 -17.67 -10.48 -19.59
C LYS A 83 -17.83 -9.66 -18.32
N THR A 84 -18.49 -8.49 -18.43
CA THR A 84 -18.78 -7.65 -17.27
C THR A 84 -19.86 -8.24 -16.38
N ALA A 85 -20.89 -8.86 -16.95
CA ALA A 85 -21.88 -9.62 -16.20
C ALA A 85 -21.21 -10.77 -15.42
N GLU A 86 -20.34 -11.55 -16.07
CA GLU A 86 -19.57 -12.62 -15.43
C GLU A 86 -18.70 -12.09 -14.28
N PHE A 87 -18.02 -10.95 -14.46
CA PHE A 87 -17.28 -10.30 -13.38
C PHE A 87 -18.17 -9.98 -12.16
N PHE A 88 -19.34 -9.38 -12.38
CA PHE A 88 -20.26 -9.04 -11.29
C PHE A 88 -20.86 -10.29 -10.64
N GLU A 89 -21.16 -11.34 -11.39
CA GLU A 89 -21.60 -12.63 -10.85
C GLU A 89 -20.54 -13.24 -9.93
N GLN A 90 -19.28 -13.29 -10.38
CA GLN A 90 -18.17 -13.79 -9.56
C GLN A 90 -17.94 -12.92 -8.31
N TYR A 91 -18.03 -11.59 -8.44
CA TYR A 91 -17.94 -10.67 -7.29
C TYR A 91 -19.06 -10.94 -6.28
N MET A 92 -20.31 -11.05 -6.73
CA MET A 92 -21.46 -11.28 -5.84
C MET A 92 -21.39 -12.64 -5.15
N ALA A 93 -20.92 -13.68 -5.84
CA ALA A 93 -20.69 -14.99 -5.25
C ALA A 93 -19.58 -14.94 -4.19
N PHE A 94 -18.46 -14.23 -4.45
CA PHE A 94 -17.40 -13.99 -3.46
C PHE A 94 -17.94 -13.28 -2.21
N MET A 95 -18.73 -12.21 -2.40
CA MET A 95 -19.31 -11.44 -1.29
C MET A 95 -20.31 -12.26 -0.47
N SER A 96 -20.91 -13.29 -1.06
CA SER A 96 -21.85 -14.21 -0.40
C SER A 96 -21.15 -15.37 0.30
N GLY A 97 -19.80 -15.43 0.25
CA GLY A 97 -19.00 -16.48 0.89
C GLY A 97 -18.89 -17.78 0.09
N ASP A 98 -19.23 -17.77 -1.21
CA ASP A 98 -18.99 -18.92 -2.07
C ASP A 98 -17.48 -19.06 -2.36
N ASN A 99 -16.86 -20.08 -1.77
CA ASN A 99 -15.44 -20.35 -1.94
C ASN A 99 -15.07 -20.72 -3.38
N GLY A 100 -16.01 -21.20 -4.20
CA GLY A 100 -15.78 -21.49 -5.62
C GLY A 100 -15.57 -20.23 -6.47
N ALA A 101 -16.18 -19.10 -6.07
CA ALA A 101 -16.08 -17.83 -6.76
C ALA A 101 -14.70 -17.15 -6.62
N ALA A 102 -13.87 -17.59 -5.67
CA ALA A 102 -12.51 -17.09 -5.51
C ALA A 102 -11.58 -17.50 -6.67
N GLY A 103 -11.95 -18.53 -7.45
CA GLY A 103 -11.12 -19.06 -8.53
C GLY A 103 -10.78 -18.02 -9.60
N GLY A 104 -11.74 -17.20 -10.03
CA GLY A 104 -11.53 -16.15 -11.03
C GLY A 104 -10.65 -14.99 -10.53
N PHE A 105 -10.61 -14.79 -9.22
CA PHE A 105 -9.81 -13.77 -8.54
C PHE A 105 -8.51 -14.32 -7.94
N ALA A 106 -8.16 -15.57 -8.17
CA ALA A 106 -7.06 -16.22 -7.46
C ALA A 106 -5.70 -15.50 -7.67
N LEU A 107 -5.05 -15.14 -6.56
CA LEU A 107 -3.73 -14.53 -6.50
C LEU A 107 -2.66 -15.57 -6.84
N THR A 108 -2.41 -15.77 -8.13
CA THR A 108 -1.65 -16.90 -8.68
C THR A 108 -0.70 -16.47 -9.78
N GLY A 109 0.29 -17.33 -10.03
CA GLY A 109 1.25 -17.15 -11.12
C GLY A 109 2.30 -16.08 -10.82
N GLU A 110 2.98 -15.63 -11.87
CA GLU A 110 4.13 -14.72 -11.78
C GLU A 110 3.81 -13.39 -11.08
N ALA A 111 2.57 -12.92 -11.19
CA ALA A 111 2.09 -11.71 -10.50
C ALA A 111 2.16 -11.82 -8.97
N PHE A 112 2.12 -13.04 -8.39
CA PHE A 112 2.10 -13.25 -6.94
C PHE A 112 3.20 -14.20 -6.44
N ALA A 113 4.22 -14.46 -7.27
CA ALA A 113 5.35 -15.32 -6.91
C ALA A 113 6.08 -14.86 -5.63
N GLY A 114 6.20 -13.54 -5.42
CA GLY A 114 6.77 -12.97 -4.19
C GLY A 114 5.95 -13.28 -2.93
N LEU A 115 4.61 -13.25 -3.03
CA LEU A 115 3.71 -13.65 -1.94
C LEU A 115 3.80 -15.16 -1.67
N ASP A 116 3.83 -15.98 -2.73
CA ASP A 116 3.99 -17.43 -2.64
C ASP A 116 5.31 -17.81 -1.94
N ALA A 117 6.41 -17.17 -2.35
CA ALA A 117 7.73 -17.37 -1.75
C ALA A 117 7.77 -16.91 -0.29
N PHE A 118 7.16 -15.76 0.03
CA PHE A 118 7.07 -15.25 1.39
C PHE A 118 6.35 -16.22 2.32
N ILE A 119 5.17 -16.70 1.93
CA ILE A 119 4.37 -17.64 2.73
C ILE A 119 5.10 -18.98 2.88
N SER A 120 5.64 -19.53 1.79
CA SER A 120 6.26 -20.86 1.80
C SER A 120 7.53 -20.93 2.63
N HIS A 121 8.24 -19.81 2.78
CA HIS A 121 9.49 -19.74 3.55
C HIS A 121 9.36 -18.93 4.84
N PHE A 122 8.13 -18.63 5.26
CA PHE A 122 7.87 -17.68 6.34
C PHE A 122 8.58 -18.05 7.64
N ASP A 123 8.37 -19.26 8.15
CA ASP A 123 8.95 -19.74 9.41
C ASP A 123 10.48 -19.77 9.40
N ARG A 124 11.08 -19.98 8.22
CA ARG A 124 12.53 -20.00 8.04
C ARG A 124 13.14 -18.60 8.16
N TYR A 125 12.52 -17.60 7.54
CA TYR A 125 13.07 -16.25 7.46
C TYR A 125 12.63 -15.35 8.63
N PHE A 126 11.43 -15.57 9.18
CA PHE A 126 10.81 -14.63 10.13
C PHE A 126 10.36 -15.28 11.45
N PRO A 127 11.24 -16.01 12.17
CA PRO A 127 10.88 -16.67 13.43
C PRO A 127 10.53 -15.70 14.58
N ARG A 128 10.76 -14.39 14.39
CA ARG A 128 10.50 -13.32 15.36
C ARG A 128 9.30 -12.45 14.98
N ALA A 129 8.57 -12.81 13.92
CA ALA A 129 7.45 -11.99 13.45
C ALA A 129 6.37 -11.86 14.51
N GLU A 130 5.90 -10.63 14.71
CA GLU A 130 4.78 -10.26 15.57
C GLU A 130 3.53 -9.93 14.74
N GLY A 131 3.71 -9.75 13.44
CA GLY A 131 2.70 -9.42 12.44
C GLY A 131 3.30 -9.48 11.05
N VAL A 132 2.47 -9.38 10.03
CA VAL A 132 2.91 -9.34 8.62
C VAL A 132 2.24 -8.19 7.90
N LYS A 133 2.96 -7.62 6.93
CA LYS A 133 2.49 -6.51 6.12
C LYS A 133 2.25 -6.96 4.67
N GLY A 134 1.05 -6.70 4.18
CA GLY A 134 0.68 -6.82 2.77
C GLY A 134 0.47 -5.45 2.13
N HIS A 135 0.19 -5.43 0.84
CA HIS A 135 -0.04 -4.19 0.10
C HIS A 135 -0.88 -4.43 -1.13
N ILE A 136 -1.69 -3.44 -1.48
CA ILE A 136 -2.43 -3.40 -2.72
C ILE A 136 -2.35 -1.99 -3.33
N SER A 137 -2.34 -1.92 -4.66
CA SER A 137 -2.42 -0.64 -5.36
C SER A 137 -3.79 0.00 -5.19
N GLY A 138 -3.77 1.30 -4.94
CA GLY A 138 -4.96 2.08 -4.64
C GLY A 138 -5.80 2.42 -5.86
N PRO A 139 -7.12 2.57 -5.68
CA PRO A 139 -8.06 2.73 -6.77
C PRO A 139 -7.83 4.00 -7.58
N LEU A 140 -7.32 5.08 -6.98
CA LEU A 140 -7.13 6.33 -7.69
C LEU A 140 -5.92 6.25 -8.63
N THR A 141 -4.77 5.76 -8.14
CA THR A 141 -3.56 5.59 -8.94
C THR A 141 -3.77 4.62 -10.08
N VAL A 142 -4.39 3.46 -9.81
CA VAL A 142 -4.68 2.47 -10.85
C VAL A 142 -5.72 3.05 -11.82
N GLY A 143 -6.76 3.69 -11.30
CA GLY A 143 -7.86 4.21 -12.12
C GLY A 143 -7.48 5.38 -13.01
N LEU A 144 -6.45 6.14 -12.65
CA LEU A 144 -5.90 7.22 -13.48
C LEU A 144 -4.95 6.71 -14.57
N GLN A 145 -4.36 5.53 -14.40
CA GLN A 145 -3.45 4.94 -15.38
C GLN A 145 -4.18 4.06 -16.39
N ILE A 146 -5.17 3.28 -15.95
CA ILE A 146 -6.01 2.46 -16.84
C ILE A 146 -7.01 3.36 -17.56
N LYS A 147 -7.06 3.24 -18.89
CA LYS A 147 -7.89 4.08 -19.76
C LYS A 147 -9.05 3.30 -20.35
N ASP A 148 -10.07 4.02 -20.80
CA ASP A 148 -11.11 3.52 -21.68
C ASP A 148 -10.65 3.53 -23.15
N GLU A 149 -11.50 3.01 -24.04
CA GLU A 149 -11.24 2.96 -25.49
C GLU A 149 -11.04 4.34 -26.14
N ARG A 150 -11.35 5.44 -25.43
CA ARG A 150 -11.20 6.82 -25.88
C ARG A 150 -9.97 7.49 -25.24
N GLY A 151 -9.16 6.76 -24.49
CA GLY A 151 -7.97 7.27 -23.81
C GLY A 151 -8.28 8.05 -22.53
N ARG A 152 -9.52 8.02 -22.03
CA ARG A 152 -9.91 8.67 -20.78
C ARG A 152 -9.58 7.75 -19.61
N ALA A 153 -8.99 8.28 -18.55
CA ALA A 153 -8.77 7.53 -17.32
C ALA A 153 -10.09 6.95 -16.78
N CYS A 154 -10.07 5.66 -16.43
CA CYS A 154 -11.26 4.93 -16.02
C CYS A 154 -11.86 5.44 -14.71
N PHE A 155 -11.07 6.10 -13.85
CA PHE A 155 -11.55 6.68 -12.59
C PHE A 155 -12.63 7.76 -12.78
N TYR A 156 -12.67 8.39 -13.95
CA TYR A 156 -13.67 9.41 -14.29
C TYR A 156 -15.01 8.83 -14.76
N ASP A 157 -15.06 7.54 -15.09
CA ASP A 157 -16.28 6.84 -15.48
C ASP A 157 -16.78 6.03 -14.28
N GLU A 158 -17.99 6.32 -13.80
CA GLU A 158 -18.52 5.68 -12.60
C GLU A 158 -18.61 4.15 -12.73
N SER A 159 -18.95 3.64 -13.93
CA SER A 159 -19.09 2.21 -14.17
C SER A 159 -17.74 1.50 -14.19
N LEU A 160 -16.73 2.10 -14.85
CA LEU A 160 -15.38 1.52 -14.90
C LEU A 160 -14.68 1.62 -13.54
N ARG A 161 -14.87 2.75 -12.83
CA ARG A 161 -14.40 2.92 -11.45
C ARG A 161 -15.00 1.86 -10.53
N ASP A 162 -16.29 1.56 -10.68
CA ASP A 162 -16.96 0.54 -9.88
C ASP A 162 -16.39 -0.86 -10.11
N ILE A 163 -16.18 -1.26 -11.37
CA ILE A 163 -15.51 -2.53 -11.73
C ILE A 163 -14.11 -2.60 -11.11
N LEU A 164 -13.32 -1.54 -11.27
CA LEU A 164 -11.96 -1.47 -10.74
C LEU A 164 -11.93 -1.60 -9.21
N VAL A 165 -12.73 -0.79 -8.51
CA VAL A 165 -12.78 -0.79 -7.04
C VAL A 165 -13.19 -2.15 -6.50
N LYS A 166 -14.19 -2.80 -7.12
CA LYS A 166 -14.62 -4.14 -6.74
C LYS A 166 -13.53 -5.19 -6.99
N CYS A 167 -12.82 -5.11 -8.12
CA CYS A 167 -11.70 -6.01 -8.41
C CYS A 167 -10.61 -5.88 -7.34
N LEU A 168 -10.14 -4.66 -7.09
CA LEU A 168 -9.11 -4.39 -6.09
C LEU A 168 -9.54 -4.85 -4.70
N ALA A 169 -10.79 -4.62 -4.29
CA ALA A 169 -11.26 -5.03 -2.98
C ALA A 169 -11.29 -6.56 -2.81
N VAL A 170 -11.67 -7.33 -3.84
CA VAL A 170 -11.58 -8.80 -3.79
C VAL A 170 -10.13 -9.26 -3.74
N GLN A 171 -9.22 -8.66 -4.53
CA GLN A 171 -7.80 -8.98 -4.47
C GLN A 171 -7.21 -8.73 -3.07
N ALA A 172 -7.52 -7.58 -2.47
CA ALA A 172 -7.06 -7.22 -1.13
C ALA A 172 -7.57 -8.22 -0.07
N ALA A 173 -8.84 -8.62 -0.17
CA ALA A 173 -9.42 -9.62 0.73
C ALA A 173 -8.74 -10.99 0.60
N LEU A 174 -8.45 -11.43 -0.62
CA LEU A 174 -7.75 -12.69 -0.86
C LEU A 174 -6.32 -12.65 -0.33
N GLU A 175 -5.61 -11.54 -0.49
CA GLU A 175 -4.26 -11.37 0.05
C GLU A 175 -4.30 -11.40 1.59
N ALA A 176 -5.24 -10.66 2.19
CA ALA A 176 -5.47 -10.66 3.63
C ALA A 176 -5.72 -12.08 4.16
N ARG A 177 -6.58 -12.87 3.50
CA ARG A 177 -6.84 -14.27 3.87
C ARG A 177 -5.58 -15.14 3.79
N ARG A 178 -4.78 -14.99 2.72
CA ARG A 178 -3.52 -15.73 2.54
C ARG A 178 -2.51 -15.39 3.63
N LEU A 179 -2.33 -14.11 3.95
CA LEU A 179 -1.41 -13.67 5.01
C LEU A 179 -1.90 -14.07 6.40
N LYS A 180 -3.21 -14.01 6.66
CA LYS A 180 -3.80 -14.46 7.94
C LYS A 180 -3.59 -15.95 8.21
N ALA A 181 -3.42 -16.77 7.17
CA ALA A 181 -3.12 -18.20 7.32
C ALA A 181 -1.79 -18.45 8.05
N LEU A 182 -0.90 -17.44 8.13
CA LEU A 182 0.33 -17.48 8.93
C LEU A 182 0.06 -17.37 10.45
N GLY A 183 -1.17 -17.15 10.88
CA GLY A 183 -1.56 -17.08 12.30
C GLY A 183 -1.13 -15.80 13.02
N LEU A 184 -0.73 -14.76 12.28
CA LEU A 184 -0.26 -13.49 12.81
C LEU A 184 -1.21 -12.32 12.46
N PRO A 185 -1.18 -11.23 13.24
CA PRO A 185 -1.79 -9.97 12.84
C PRO A 185 -1.35 -9.52 11.45
N VAL A 186 -2.30 -9.03 10.64
CA VAL A 186 -2.03 -8.56 9.28
C VAL A 186 -2.33 -7.07 9.17
N LEU A 187 -1.42 -6.34 8.53
CA LEU A 187 -1.59 -4.95 8.12
C LEU A 187 -1.51 -4.87 6.60
N ILE A 188 -2.55 -4.40 5.93
CA ILE A 188 -2.54 -4.17 4.47
C ILE A 188 -2.43 -2.68 4.20
N PHE A 189 -1.43 -2.27 3.42
CA PHE A 189 -1.39 -0.91 2.88
C PHE A 189 -2.10 -0.81 1.55
N ILE A 190 -2.93 0.21 1.39
CA ILE A 190 -3.43 0.66 0.10
C ILE A 190 -2.48 1.75 -0.36
N ASP A 191 -1.65 1.45 -1.34
CA ASP A 191 -0.65 2.38 -1.88
C ASP A 191 -1.31 3.24 -2.96
N ASP A 192 -1.56 4.53 -2.70
CA ASP A 192 -2.30 5.39 -3.62
C ASP A 192 -1.67 6.78 -3.81
N PRO A 193 -0.47 6.88 -4.41
CA PRO A 193 0.21 8.15 -4.66
C PRO A 193 -0.61 9.14 -5.52
N GLY A 194 -1.56 8.64 -6.31
CA GLY A 194 -2.49 9.43 -7.12
C GLY A 194 -3.37 10.38 -6.31
N LEU A 195 -3.50 10.18 -4.98
CA LEU A 195 -4.18 11.11 -4.07
C LEU A 195 -3.62 12.54 -4.14
N PHE A 196 -2.35 12.70 -4.53
CA PHE A 196 -1.73 14.00 -4.77
C PHE A 196 -2.41 14.82 -5.86
N LEU A 197 -3.08 14.17 -6.81
CA LEU A 197 -3.72 14.84 -7.95
C LEU A 197 -5.06 15.49 -7.57
N ILE A 198 -5.61 15.16 -6.40
CA ILE A 198 -6.84 15.81 -5.90
C ILE A 198 -6.58 17.30 -5.70
N ASN A 199 -7.54 18.13 -6.11
CA ASN A 199 -7.46 19.60 -6.06
C ASN A 199 -6.34 20.23 -6.90
N THR A 200 -5.71 19.47 -7.81
CA THR A 200 -4.77 20.04 -8.77
C THR A 200 -5.49 20.60 -10.00
N SER A 201 -4.95 21.66 -10.59
CA SER A 201 -5.52 22.30 -11.78
C SER A 201 -5.55 21.38 -13.01
N THR A 202 -4.74 20.32 -13.02
CA THR A 202 -4.71 19.32 -14.11
C THR A 202 -5.79 18.24 -13.97
N HIS A 203 -6.44 18.12 -12.80
CA HIS A 203 -7.42 17.07 -12.48
C HIS A 203 -8.65 17.63 -11.77
N ILE A 204 -9.26 18.70 -12.31
CA ILE A 204 -10.37 19.45 -11.68
C ILE A 204 -11.61 18.56 -11.40
N THR A 205 -11.86 17.55 -12.23
CA THR A 205 -13.01 16.65 -12.07
C THR A 205 -12.78 15.53 -11.06
N LEU A 206 -11.57 15.41 -10.52
CA LEU A 206 -11.25 14.44 -9.49
C LEU A 206 -11.65 14.99 -8.11
N THR A 207 -12.69 14.42 -7.52
CA THR A 207 -13.24 14.91 -6.26
C THR A 207 -12.74 14.12 -5.04
N LYS A 208 -12.66 14.80 -3.90
CA LYS A 208 -12.32 14.18 -2.60
C LYS A 208 -13.32 13.08 -2.24
N GLU A 209 -14.60 13.29 -2.55
CA GLU A 209 -15.69 12.37 -2.24
C GLU A 209 -15.56 11.05 -3.03
N ALA A 210 -15.23 11.13 -4.32
CA ALA A 210 -15.06 9.94 -5.15
C ALA A 210 -13.84 9.11 -4.71
N ALA A 211 -12.73 9.77 -4.38
CA ALA A 211 -11.54 9.11 -3.85
C ALA A 211 -11.81 8.48 -2.47
N ALA A 212 -12.46 9.21 -1.56
CA ALA A 212 -12.84 8.71 -0.25
C ALA A 212 -13.79 7.50 -0.33
N ALA A 213 -14.79 7.54 -1.22
CA ALA A 213 -15.72 6.43 -1.42
C ALA A 213 -15.00 5.17 -1.96
N ALA A 214 -14.09 5.35 -2.92
CA ALA A 214 -13.29 4.25 -3.48
C ALA A 214 -12.39 3.60 -2.41
N LEU A 215 -11.66 4.41 -1.62
CA LEU A 215 -10.83 3.90 -0.51
C LEU A 215 -11.68 3.22 0.56
N THR A 216 -12.82 3.82 0.94
CA THR A 216 -13.75 3.27 1.94
C THR A 216 -14.23 1.87 1.56
N ALA A 217 -14.49 1.61 0.27
CA ALA A 217 -14.91 0.30 -0.20
C ALA A 217 -13.86 -0.78 0.08
N LEU A 218 -12.58 -0.50 -0.19
CA LEU A 218 -11.47 -1.41 0.10
C LEU A 218 -11.26 -1.58 1.61
N ILE A 219 -11.24 -0.47 2.36
CA ILE A 219 -11.06 -0.47 3.82
C ILE A 219 -12.13 -1.33 4.49
N ASN A 220 -13.39 -1.15 4.14
CA ASN A 220 -14.51 -1.90 4.73
C ASN A 220 -14.41 -3.40 4.46
N ILE A 221 -13.97 -3.81 3.27
CA ILE A 221 -13.79 -5.23 2.93
C ILE A 221 -12.62 -5.82 3.73
N LEU A 222 -11.49 -5.11 3.81
CA LEU A 222 -10.35 -5.55 4.61
C LEU A 222 -10.66 -5.63 6.12
N HIS A 223 -11.43 -4.68 6.66
CA HIS A 223 -11.90 -4.73 8.04
C HIS A 223 -12.82 -5.93 8.31
N ARG A 224 -13.66 -6.34 7.35
CA ARG A 224 -14.46 -7.57 7.45
C ARG A 224 -13.59 -8.83 7.47
N GLU A 225 -12.45 -8.81 6.78
CA GLU A 225 -11.43 -9.86 6.90
C GLU A 225 -10.68 -9.81 8.25
N GLY A 226 -10.95 -8.83 9.12
CA GLY A 226 -10.35 -8.72 10.44
C GLY A 226 -8.87 -8.32 10.41
N VAL A 227 -8.43 -7.63 9.35
CA VAL A 227 -7.07 -7.09 9.25
C VAL A 227 -7.03 -5.59 9.50
N ARG A 228 -5.86 -5.06 9.79
CA ARG A 228 -5.62 -3.62 9.90
C ARG A 228 -5.33 -3.03 8.53
N VAL A 229 -5.77 -1.81 8.31
CA VAL A 229 -5.64 -1.14 7.01
C VAL A 229 -4.88 0.15 7.16
N GLY A 230 -3.85 0.33 6.34
CA GLY A 230 -3.18 1.60 6.17
C GLY A 230 -3.34 2.14 4.75
N VAL A 231 -3.13 3.44 4.59
CA VAL A 231 -3.02 4.08 3.26
C VAL A 231 -1.64 4.71 3.16
N HIS A 232 -0.93 4.44 2.07
CA HIS A 232 0.38 5.03 1.77
C HIS A 232 0.29 6.02 0.63
N THR A 233 0.92 7.18 0.81
CA THR A 233 1.21 8.11 -0.28
C THR A 233 2.59 8.74 -0.08
N CYS A 234 3.38 8.75 -1.15
CA CYS A 234 4.74 9.29 -1.16
C CYS A 234 4.80 10.76 -1.58
N ALA A 235 3.66 11.46 -1.63
CA ALA A 235 3.57 12.85 -2.08
C ALA A 235 2.79 13.70 -1.06
N GLY A 236 3.01 15.02 -1.12
CA GLY A 236 2.32 15.98 -0.26
C GLY A 236 0.86 16.17 -0.67
N ILE A 237 -0.05 15.43 -0.03
CA ILE A 237 -1.49 15.51 -0.26
C ILE A 237 -2.20 16.44 0.75
N ASP A 238 -3.48 16.72 0.50
CA ASP A 238 -4.39 17.17 1.56
C ASP A 238 -4.75 15.97 2.45
N TRP A 239 -4.15 15.88 3.64
CA TRP A 239 -4.32 14.77 4.57
C TRP A 239 -5.72 14.68 5.18
N SER A 240 -6.55 15.72 5.06
CA SER A 240 -7.92 15.71 5.58
C SER A 240 -8.76 14.58 4.99
N ILE A 241 -8.49 14.17 3.74
CA ILE A 241 -9.15 13.00 3.13
C ILE A 241 -8.90 11.72 3.91
N LEU A 242 -7.71 11.54 4.49
CA LEU A 242 -7.37 10.32 5.21
C LEU A 242 -7.84 10.36 6.67
N PHE A 243 -7.82 11.53 7.32
CA PHE A 243 -8.29 11.65 8.70
C PHE A 243 -9.78 11.32 8.89
N GLU A 244 -10.59 11.49 7.84
CA GLU A 244 -12.03 11.22 7.85
C GLU A 244 -12.39 9.76 7.54
N LEU A 245 -11.43 8.96 7.07
CA LEU A 245 -11.64 7.57 6.68
C LEU A 245 -11.39 6.62 7.87
N PRO A 246 -12.06 5.46 7.92
CA PRO A 246 -11.91 4.49 9.01
C PRO A 246 -10.61 3.68 8.86
N LEU A 247 -9.45 4.33 8.73
CA LEU A 247 -8.16 3.65 8.52
C LEU A 247 -7.36 3.53 9.82
N ASP A 248 -6.61 2.45 9.97
CA ASP A 248 -5.81 2.16 11.16
C ASP A 248 -4.42 2.82 11.14
N MET A 249 -3.88 3.10 9.94
CA MET A 249 -2.56 3.71 9.77
C MET A 249 -2.41 4.64 8.55
N ILE A 250 -1.83 5.83 8.75
CA ILE A 250 -1.38 6.68 7.63
C ILE A 250 0.12 6.47 7.42
N SER A 251 0.53 6.09 6.20
CA SER A 251 1.93 6.03 5.79
C SER A 251 2.23 7.21 4.86
N PHE A 252 3.27 7.97 5.19
CA PHE A 252 3.62 9.17 4.43
C PHE A 252 5.12 9.40 4.34
N ASP A 253 5.55 10.08 3.28
CA ASP A 253 6.91 10.58 3.15
C ASP A 253 7.11 11.82 4.04
N ALA A 254 7.51 11.56 5.29
CA ALA A 254 7.92 12.57 6.25
C ALA A 254 9.29 13.18 5.91
N TYR A 255 10.10 12.55 5.08
CA TYR A 255 11.42 13.08 4.73
C TYR A 255 11.29 14.32 3.83
N HIS A 256 10.46 14.25 2.79
CA HIS A 256 10.26 15.37 1.85
C HIS A 256 8.99 16.19 2.11
N TYR A 257 7.91 15.57 2.60
CA TYR A 257 6.57 16.18 2.63
C TYR A 257 5.99 16.40 4.03
N PHE A 258 6.84 16.39 5.07
CA PHE A 258 6.41 16.64 6.45
C PHE A 258 5.65 17.97 6.64
N THR A 259 6.06 19.04 5.94
CA THR A 259 5.43 20.36 6.07
C THR A 259 3.92 20.30 5.80
N GLY A 260 3.47 19.51 4.82
CA GLY A 260 2.04 19.36 4.52
C GLY A 260 1.27 18.73 5.69
N MET A 261 1.84 17.68 6.30
CA MET A 261 1.28 17.04 7.49
C MET A 261 1.25 18.00 8.69
N ALA A 262 2.32 18.76 8.90
CA ALA A 262 2.41 19.72 10.00
C ALA A 262 1.39 20.87 9.91
N LEU A 263 1.04 21.30 8.70
CA LEU A 263 -0.02 22.30 8.50
C LEU A 263 -1.41 21.79 8.91
N GLN A 264 -1.60 20.47 9.00
CA GLN A 264 -2.88 19.83 9.34
C GLN A 264 -2.83 19.11 10.69
N ALA A 265 -2.02 19.63 11.62
CA ALA A 265 -1.76 19.06 12.95
C ALA A 265 -3.02 18.83 13.80
N GLU A 266 -4.07 19.67 13.67
CA GLU A 266 -5.33 19.49 14.40
C GLU A 266 -6.05 18.20 13.95
N GLY A 267 -6.19 17.99 12.64
CA GLY A 267 -6.76 16.76 12.09
C GLY A 267 -5.93 15.53 12.47
N LEU A 268 -4.61 15.66 12.43
CA LEU A 268 -3.69 14.61 12.87
C LEU A 268 -3.87 14.27 14.36
N ALA A 269 -4.01 15.28 15.22
CA ALA A 269 -4.23 15.08 16.65
C ALA A 269 -5.54 14.32 16.90
N GLY A 270 -6.62 14.70 16.21
CA GLY A 270 -7.90 13.99 16.25
C GLY A 270 -7.77 12.52 15.81
N TYR A 271 -7.10 12.27 14.68
CA TYR A 271 -6.84 10.93 14.16
C TYR A 271 -6.07 10.06 15.16
N LEU A 272 -4.99 10.58 15.76
CA LEU A 272 -4.20 9.86 16.75
C LEU A 272 -4.95 9.60 18.07
N GLN A 273 -5.82 10.53 18.49
CA GLN A 273 -6.66 10.36 19.68
C GLN A 273 -7.71 9.25 19.50
N GLN A 274 -8.20 9.06 18.27
CA GLN A 274 -9.13 7.98 17.91
C GLN A 274 -8.43 6.61 17.78
N GLY A 275 -7.11 6.54 18.02
CA GLY A 275 -6.34 5.29 17.99
C GLY A 275 -5.63 5.03 16.67
N GLY A 276 -5.68 5.98 15.74
CA GLY A 276 -4.90 5.97 14.51
C GLY A 276 -3.39 5.91 14.78
N LYS A 277 -2.65 5.35 13.82
CA LYS A 277 -1.20 5.22 13.87
C LYS A 277 -0.54 5.80 12.63
N LEU A 278 0.76 6.07 12.72
CA LEU A 278 1.55 6.57 11.59
C LEU A 278 2.67 5.61 11.22
N ALA A 279 2.83 5.35 9.93
CA ALA A 279 4.08 4.87 9.36
C ALA A 279 4.90 6.09 8.93
N TRP A 280 5.90 6.39 9.74
CA TRP A 280 6.73 7.57 9.62
C TRP A 280 7.84 7.33 8.58
N GLY A 281 7.55 7.64 7.32
CA GLY A 281 8.44 7.45 6.18
C GLY A 281 9.57 8.47 6.17
N LEU A 282 10.66 8.18 6.88
CA LEU A 282 11.73 9.15 7.12
C LEU A 282 13.08 8.71 6.57
N ILE A 283 13.18 7.52 6.01
CA ILE A 283 14.39 7.08 5.32
C ILE A 283 14.19 7.38 3.83
N PRO A 284 14.98 8.31 3.23
CA PRO A 284 14.80 8.71 1.84
C PRO A 284 15.02 7.52 0.91
N THR A 285 14.30 7.50 -0.20
CA THR A 285 14.34 6.40 -1.20
C THR A 285 15.04 6.85 -2.48
N SER A 286 16.23 7.40 -2.28
CA SER A 286 17.06 8.06 -3.30
C SER A 286 18.51 8.15 -2.78
N GLU A 287 19.43 8.67 -3.61
CA GLU A 287 20.86 8.80 -3.26
C GLU A 287 21.11 9.62 -1.98
N GLU A 288 20.17 10.47 -1.55
CA GLU A 288 20.23 11.14 -0.25
C GLU A 288 20.39 10.17 0.93
N ALA A 289 19.98 8.91 0.78
CA ALA A 289 20.16 7.88 1.81
C ALA A 289 21.64 7.68 2.20
N TRP A 290 22.58 7.87 1.28
CA TRP A 290 24.02 7.76 1.58
C TRP A 290 24.54 8.85 2.51
N GLN A 291 23.82 9.97 2.61
CA GLN A 291 24.18 11.10 3.46
C GLN A 291 23.57 10.97 4.86
N GLU A 292 22.65 10.03 5.05
CA GLU A 292 21.92 9.84 6.29
C GLU A 292 22.51 8.68 7.12
N THR A 293 22.41 8.85 8.43
CA THR A 293 22.70 7.81 9.42
C THR A 293 21.48 7.66 10.31
N PRO A 294 21.35 6.55 11.07
CA PRO A 294 20.22 6.45 11.98
C PRO A 294 20.17 7.58 13.03
N ALA A 295 21.31 8.17 13.40
CA ALA A 295 21.35 9.30 14.33
C ALA A 295 20.75 10.57 13.69
N THR A 296 21.16 10.91 12.46
CA THR A 296 20.64 12.09 11.75
C THR A 296 19.15 11.96 11.44
N ILE A 297 18.67 10.75 11.13
CA ILE A 297 17.24 10.46 10.98
C ILE A 297 16.46 10.68 12.29
N LEU A 298 17.00 10.23 13.44
CA LEU A 298 16.38 10.44 14.74
C LEU A 298 16.38 11.91 15.16
N ASP A 299 17.45 12.66 14.86
CA ASP A 299 17.51 14.10 15.10
C ASP A 299 16.45 14.84 14.27
N ARG A 300 16.31 14.47 12.99
CA ARG A 300 15.24 14.98 12.11
C ARG A 300 13.86 14.68 12.68
N PHE A 301 13.62 13.43 13.11
CA PHE A 301 12.36 13.07 13.78
C PHE A 301 12.11 13.93 15.03
N GLY A 302 13.13 14.16 15.85
CA GLY A 302 13.03 15.03 17.03
C GLY A 302 12.57 16.44 16.68
N GLY A 303 13.13 17.03 15.62
CA GLY A 303 12.70 18.33 15.10
C GLY A 303 11.25 18.33 14.61
N GLN A 304 10.86 17.31 13.84
CA GLN A 304 9.49 17.16 13.33
C GLN A 304 8.46 16.95 14.45
N ALA A 305 8.78 16.11 15.43
CA ALA A 305 7.93 15.87 16.59
C ALA A 305 7.78 17.15 17.43
N ALA A 306 8.86 17.93 17.61
CA ALA A 306 8.80 19.21 18.31
C ALA A 306 7.94 20.24 17.56
N GLU A 307 7.99 20.26 16.23
CA GLU A 307 7.14 21.13 15.41
C GLU A 307 5.66 20.75 15.53
N LEU A 308 5.31 19.46 15.46
CA LEU A 308 3.93 19.01 15.70
C LEU A 308 3.46 19.34 17.13
N ALA A 309 4.35 19.23 18.12
CA ALA A 309 4.05 19.58 19.51
C ALA A 309 3.66 21.05 19.68
N LYS A 310 4.41 21.97 19.04
CA LYS A 310 4.07 23.41 19.02
C LYS A 310 2.70 23.68 18.40
N ARG A 311 2.23 22.78 17.54
CA ARG A 311 0.93 22.85 16.85
C ARG A 311 -0.17 22.04 17.53
N GLY A 312 0.07 21.54 18.75
CA GLY A 312 -0.95 20.91 19.60
C GLY A 312 -1.02 19.38 19.54
N VAL A 313 -0.11 18.71 18.83
CA VAL A 313 -0.03 17.23 18.88
C VAL A 313 0.70 16.80 20.14
N ASP A 314 0.07 15.97 20.97
CA ASP A 314 0.70 15.44 22.19
C ASP A 314 1.92 14.54 21.83
N PRO A 315 3.15 14.91 22.27
CA PRO A 315 4.35 14.13 21.98
C PRO A 315 4.31 12.68 22.48
N ALA A 316 3.66 12.42 23.61
CA ALA A 316 3.53 11.08 24.16
C ALA A 316 2.57 10.22 23.32
N VAL A 317 1.48 10.83 22.82
CA VAL A 317 0.54 10.20 21.89
C VAL A 317 1.21 9.92 20.54
N LEU A 318 2.04 10.83 20.05
CA LEU A 318 2.79 10.65 18.82
C LEU A 318 3.76 9.46 18.94
N LYS A 319 4.64 9.47 19.94
CA LYS A 319 5.69 8.46 20.11
C LYS A 319 5.12 7.03 20.24
N ARG A 320 4.02 6.85 20.97
CA ARG A 320 3.39 5.53 21.15
C ARG A 320 2.67 4.99 19.90
N ASN A 321 2.44 5.83 18.90
CA ASN A 321 1.59 5.51 17.74
C ASN A 321 2.35 5.54 16.40
N ILE A 322 3.68 5.51 16.42
CA ILE A 322 4.49 5.50 15.19
C ILE A 322 5.19 4.15 14.96
N ILE A 323 5.38 3.82 13.68
CA ILE A 323 6.38 2.85 13.19
C ILE A 323 7.27 3.52 12.14
N TRP A 324 8.40 2.88 11.81
CA TRP A 324 9.38 3.38 10.86
C TRP A 324 9.22 2.71 9.51
N THR A 325 9.26 3.50 8.44
CA THR A 325 9.33 3.00 7.08
C THR A 325 10.33 3.82 6.27
N PRO A 326 10.82 3.30 5.14
CA PRO A 326 11.28 4.15 4.05
C PRO A 326 10.17 5.11 3.60
N SER A 327 10.56 6.21 2.95
CA SER A 327 9.64 7.21 2.39
C SER A 327 8.74 6.67 1.27
N CYS A 328 9.21 5.66 0.53
CA CYS A 328 8.49 5.02 -0.57
C CYS A 328 8.98 3.57 -0.76
N GLY A 329 8.54 2.90 -1.81
CA GLY A 329 9.12 1.64 -2.27
C GLY A 329 10.51 1.84 -2.91
N THR A 330 11.28 0.76 -3.02
CA THR A 330 12.66 0.78 -3.57
C THR A 330 12.77 0.05 -4.91
N GLY A 331 11.63 -0.35 -5.50
CA GLY A 331 11.56 -1.25 -6.65
C GLY A 331 12.33 -0.83 -7.91
N THR A 332 12.64 0.45 -8.06
CA THR A 332 13.35 1.00 -9.22
C THR A 332 14.80 1.40 -8.92
N LEU A 333 15.27 1.18 -7.68
CA LEU A 333 16.60 1.61 -7.23
C LEU A 333 17.68 0.55 -7.50
N PRO A 334 18.97 0.93 -7.52
CA PRO A 334 20.08 0.00 -7.44
C PRO A 334 20.02 -0.89 -6.18
N TYR A 335 20.59 -2.11 -6.25
CA TYR A 335 20.49 -3.10 -5.17
C TYR A 335 21.22 -2.69 -3.90
N ASP A 336 22.39 -2.08 -4.06
CA ASP A 336 23.20 -1.55 -2.96
C ASP A 336 22.49 -0.41 -2.24
N LEU A 337 21.89 0.52 -2.99
CA LEU A 337 21.07 1.59 -2.43
C LEU A 337 19.84 1.04 -1.70
N ALA A 338 19.10 0.09 -2.29
CA ALA A 338 17.95 -0.53 -1.63
C ALA A 338 18.36 -1.28 -0.34
N GLY A 339 19.47 -2.02 -0.37
CA GLY A 339 20.03 -2.67 0.82
C GLY A 339 20.41 -1.68 1.91
N HIS A 340 21.06 -0.57 1.55
CA HIS A 340 21.44 0.50 2.47
C HIS A 340 20.22 1.17 3.12
N ILE A 341 19.17 1.45 2.36
CA ILE A 341 17.89 2.01 2.87
C ILE A 341 17.25 1.08 3.91
N TYR A 342 17.25 -0.23 3.66
CA TYR A 342 16.72 -1.22 4.59
C TYR A 342 17.57 -1.30 5.87
N ASP A 343 18.90 -1.28 5.73
CA ASP A 343 19.83 -1.26 6.85
C ASP A 343 19.70 0.02 7.70
N LEU A 344 19.50 1.18 7.07
CA LEU A 344 19.21 2.44 7.77
C LEU A 344 17.91 2.35 8.56
N THR A 345 16.84 1.84 7.95
CA THR A 345 15.54 1.72 8.63
C THR A 345 15.64 0.80 9.85
N ALA A 346 16.33 -0.34 9.71
CA ALA A 346 16.61 -1.24 10.83
C ALA A 346 17.45 -0.57 11.93
N GLY A 347 18.47 0.20 11.53
CA GLY A 347 19.33 0.94 12.45
C GLY A 347 18.61 2.03 13.24
N VAL A 348 17.57 2.65 12.68
CA VAL A 348 16.69 3.62 13.35
C VAL A 348 15.82 2.89 14.38
N ALA A 349 15.12 1.83 13.96
CA ALA A 349 14.24 1.08 14.85
C ALA A 349 14.99 0.43 16.03
N ALA A 350 16.20 -0.07 15.81
CA ALA A 350 17.03 -0.68 16.85
C ALA A 350 17.43 0.29 17.96
N ARG A 351 17.64 1.57 17.65
CA ARG A 351 18.00 2.61 18.64
C ARG A 351 16.86 3.01 19.56
N LEU A 352 15.62 2.69 19.19
CA LEU A 352 14.40 3.05 19.92
C LEU A 352 13.72 1.85 20.58
N SER A 353 14.23 0.65 20.32
CA SER A 353 13.72 -0.60 20.89
C SER A 353 14.42 -0.98 22.21
N VAL A 354 15.11 -0.03 22.85
CA VAL A 354 15.85 -0.19 24.12
C VAL A 354 15.04 0.35 25.29
#